data_AF-A0A0G0I2B5-F1
#
_entry.id   AF-A0A0G0I2B5-F1
#
_cell.length_a   1.000
_cell.length_b   1.000
_cell.length_c   1.000
_cell.angle_alpha   90.00
_cell.angle_beta   90.00
_cell.angle_gamma   90.00
#
_symmetry.space_group_name_H-M   'P 1'
#
loop_
_entity.id
_entity.type
_entity.pdbx_description
1 polymer ?
#
loop_
_entity_poly.entity_id
_entity_poly.type
_entity_poly.pdbx_seq_one_letter_code
_entity_poly.pdbx_strand_id
1 'polypeptide(L)'
;MKFSKTVFPFVLFTLFLSAPSVFAEDITPVPSQTTRRLQNEDRREVRQEIKQEIKEKIKTRSQDVRSTITQDRLSLRRNNAIKIANNLVAKLEKRFEYLIKIKTRLQARIDTLKPSRDTSEAQAKLNSFDPAKYTTDLATLNPIIASIGTAQEPNSVVPTLREASKLVLTDLKDLHQVLVDALKLMVKSPKITPTITPTLTPTPTPTSTVSL
;
A
#
# COMPACT_ATOMS: atom_id res chain seq x y z
N MET A 1 -12.12 -35.33 2.76
CA MET A 1 -11.40 -35.84 1.56
C MET A 1 -9.95 -36.13 1.96
N LYS A 2 -9.60 -37.41 2.13
CA LYS A 2 -8.24 -37.88 2.45
C LYS A 2 -7.91 -38.98 1.44
N PHE A 3 -6.69 -38.92 0.90
CA PHE A 3 -6.24 -39.66 -0.26
C PHE A 3 -6.27 -41.18 -0.07
N SER A 4 -6.75 -41.84 -1.12
CA SER A 4 -6.81 -43.28 -1.35
C SER A 4 -5.41 -43.92 -1.34
N LYS A 5 -5.29 -45.04 -0.63
CA LYS A 5 -4.17 -45.98 -0.70
C LYS A 5 -4.49 -47.03 -1.77
N THR A 6 -3.80 -46.98 -2.90
CA THR A 6 -3.83 -48.06 -3.88
C THR A 6 -2.68 -49.04 -3.62
N VAL A 7 -3.05 -50.17 -3.03
CA VAL A 7 -2.38 -51.47 -3.14
C VAL A 7 -2.78 -52.08 -4.49
N PHE A 8 -1.87 -52.72 -5.23
CA PHE A 8 -2.10 -53.90 -6.11
C PHE A 8 -0.74 -54.36 -6.73
N PRO A 9 -0.59 -55.60 -7.26
CA PRO A 9 0.03 -56.71 -6.55
C PRO A 9 1.12 -57.45 -7.36
N PHE A 10 1.71 -58.43 -6.68
CA PHE A 10 2.42 -59.60 -7.20
C PHE A 10 1.90 -60.12 -8.54
N VAL A 11 2.78 -60.21 -9.56
CA VAL A 11 2.62 -61.15 -10.68
C VAL A 11 3.86 -62.03 -10.74
N LEU A 12 3.62 -63.27 -10.31
CA LEU A 12 4.42 -64.46 -10.50
C LEU A 12 4.52 -64.73 -12.02
N PHE A 13 5.72 -64.77 -12.60
CA PHE A 13 5.92 -65.32 -13.95
C PHE A 13 7.16 -66.21 -13.99
N THR A 14 6.91 -67.49 -13.70
CA THR A 14 7.44 -68.69 -14.35
C THR A 14 8.88 -68.66 -14.90
N LEU A 15 9.75 -69.37 -14.19
CA LEU A 15 10.49 -70.55 -14.68
C LEU A 15 10.54 -70.71 -16.22
N PHE A 16 11.69 -70.36 -16.80
CA PHE A 16 12.16 -70.97 -18.04
C PHE A 16 13.60 -71.47 -17.82
N LEU A 17 13.67 -72.75 -17.45
CA LEU A 17 14.87 -73.57 -17.59
C LEU A 17 15.06 -73.82 -19.10
N SER A 18 16.06 -73.17 -19.70
CA SER A 18 16.61 -73.59 -20.98
C SER A 18 18.09 -73.20 -20.99
N ALA A 19 18.93 -74.22 -20.82
CA ALA A 19 20.36 -74.10 -21.06
C ALA A 19 20.61 -74.33 -22.56
N PRO A 20 21.25 -73.39 -23.27
CA PRO A 20 22.05 -73.72 -24.42
C PRO A 20 23.52 -73.82 -23.97
N SER A 21 24.10 -74.97 -24.28
CA SER A 21 25.54 -75.25 -24.35
C SER A 21 26.33 -74.04 -24.88
N VAL A 22 27.21 -73.47 -24.05
CA VAL A 22 28.24 -72.55 -24.53
C VAL A 22 29.34 -73.40 -25.15
N PHE A 23 29.25 -73.53 -26.47
CA PHE A 23 30.29 -74.01 -27.34
C PHE A 23 31.57 -73.16 -27.19
N ALA A 24 32.68 -73.83 -27.45
CA ALA A 24 34.03 -73.33 -27.43
C ALA A 24 34.24 -72.06 -28.28
N GLU A 25 35.22 -71.27 -27.83
CA GLU A 25 36.16 -70.50 -28.64
C GLU A 25 35.60 -69.82 -29.89
N ASP A 26 35.23 -68.55 -29.73
CA ASP A 26 35.61 -67.58 -30.75
C ASP A 26 36.37 -66.44 -30.04
N ILE A 27 37.69 -66.57 -30.09
CA ILE A 27 38.64 -65.59 -29.59
C ILE A 27 38.48 -64.37 -30.48
N THR A 28 37.56 -63.47 -30.11
CA THR A 28 37.50 -62.15 -30.75
C THR A 28 38.90 -61.54 -30.68
N PRO A 29 39.48 -61.09 -31.80
CA PRO A 29 40.85 -60.63 -31.82
C PRO A 29 41.00 -59.51 -30.81
N VAL A 30 41.90 -59.72 -29.84
CA VAL A 30 42.26 -58.71 -28.84
C VAL A 30 42.68 -57.47 -29.62
N PRO A 31 41.97 -56.33 -29.47
CA PRO A 31 42.25 -55.14 -30.26
C PRO A 31 43.69 -54.70 -30.01
N SER A 32 44.41 -54.45 -31.10
CA SER A 32 45.80 -54.00 -31.08
C SER A 32 45.95 -52.76 -30.19
N GLN A 33 47.12 -52.58 -29.58
CA GLN A 33 47.37 -51.43 -28.68
C GLN A 33 47.06 -50.07 -29.36
N THR A 34 47.19 -50.00 -30.68
CA THR A 34 46.84 -48.86 -31.52
C THR A 34 45.33 -48.60 -31.59
N THR A 35 44.50 -49.62 -31.78
CA THR A 35 43.02 -49.46 -31.79
C THR A 35 42.46 -49.11 -30.41
N ARG A 36 43.07 -49.63 -29.33
CA ARG A 36 42.72 -49.22 -27.96
C ARG A 36 43.08 -47.77 -27.63
N ARG A 37 44.15 -47.22 -28.22
CA ARG A 37 44.52 -45.81 -28.02
C ARG A 37 43.55 -44.87 -28.74
N LEU A 38 43.25 -45.13 -30.01
CA LEU A 38 42.26 -44.36 -30.80
C LEU A 38 40.87 -44.34 -30.14
N GLN A 39 40.33 -45.49 -29.72
CA GLN A 39 39.03 -45.53 -29.01
C GLN A 39 39.03 -44.78 -27.67
N ASN A 40 40.19 -44.68 -27.00
CA ASN A 40 40.30 -43.95 -25.75
C ASN A 40 40.43 -42.43 -25.97
N GLU A 41 41.00 -41.99 -27.09
CA GLU A 41 41.03 -40.59 -27.51
C GLU A 41 39.62 -40.11 -27.89
N ASP A 42 38.90 -40.85 -28.74
CA ASP A 42 37.49 -40.55 -29.08
C ASP A 42 36.61 -40.47 -27.83
N ARG A 43 36.77 -41.41 -26.89
CA ARG A 43 36.03 -41.39 -25.62
C ARG A 43 36.40 -40.20 -24.73
N ARG A 44 37.61 -39.67 -24.82
CA ARG A 44 38.03 -38.48 -24.08
C ARG A 44 37.46 -37.22 -24.70
N GLU A 45 37.44 -37.10 -26.02
CA GLU A 45 36.85 -35.98 -26.75
C GLU A 45 35.35 -35.89 -26.51
N VAL A 46 34.61 -37.00 -26.67
CA VAL A 46 33.17 -37.07 -26.37
C VAL A 46 32.88 -36.69 -24.91
N ARG A 47 33.73 -37.13 -23.96
CA ARG A 47 33.59 -36.74 -22.55
C ARG A 47 33.89 -35.25 -22.30
N GLN A 48 34.77 -34.63 -23.08
CA GLN A 48 35.07 -33.22 -22.97
C GLN A 48 33.92 -32.37 -23.54
N GLU A 49 33.36 -32.76 -24.68
CA GLU A 49 32.18 -32.12 -25.27
C GLU A 49 30.97 -32.19 -24.34
N ILE A 50 30.64 -33.38 -23.82
CA ILE A 50 29.54 -33.55 -22.85
C ILE A 50 29.77 -32.68 -21.60
N LYS A 51 31.01 -32.58 -21.10
CA LYS A 51 31.34 -31.72 -19.96
C LYS A 51 31.18 -30.23 -20.29
N GLN A 52 31.53 -29.79 -21.49
CA GLN A 52 31.35 -28.41 -21.93
C GLN A 52 29.86 -28.08 -22.09
N GLU A 53 29.09 -28.95 -22.73
CA GLU A 53 27.64 -28.79 -22.89
C GLU A 53 26.91 -28.74 -21.54
N ILE A 54 27.28 -29.61 -20.59
CA ILE A 54 26.73 -29.57 -19.23
C ILE A 54 27.09 -28.24 -18.52
N LYS A 55 28.34 -27.77 -18.65
CA LYS A 55 28.76 -26.48 -18.06
C LYS A 55 27.97 -25.31 -18.65
N GLU A 56 27.74 -25.31 -19.96
CA GLU A 56 26.94 -24.28 -20.63
C GLU A 56 25.49 -24.32 -20.18
N LYS A 57 24.86 -25.51 -20.16
CA LYS A 57 23.48 -25.68 -19.65
C LYS A 57 23.32 -25.25 -18.19
N ILE A 58 24.33 -25.52 -17.35
CA ILE A 58 24.32 -25.05 -15.95
C ILE A 58 24.46 -23.53 -15.89
N LYS A 59 25.33 -22.94 -16.73
CA LYS A 59 25.55 -21.48 -16.76
C LYS A 59 24.31 -20.73 -17.24
N THR A 60 23.66 -21.18 -18.30
CA THR A 60 22.42 -20.59 -18.81
C THR A 60 21.30 -20.70 -17.78
N ARG A 61 21.06 -21.90 -17.23
CA ARG A 61 20.06 -22.09 -16.16
C ARG A 61 20.35 -21.25 -14.93
N SER A 62 21.62 -21.09 -14.55
CA SER A 62 22.00 -20.22 -13.43
C SER A 62 21.72 -18.75 -13.72
N GLN A 63 21.95 -18.28 -14.95
CA GLN A 63 21.62 -16.91 -15.37
C GLN A 63 20.10 -16.67 -15.38
N ASP A 64 19.31 -17.62 -15.89
CA ASP A 64 17.84 -17.53 -15.92
C ASP A 64 17.24 -17.54 -14.52
N VAL A 65 17.75 -18.40 -13.62
CA VAL A 65 17.33 -18.40 -12.22
C VAL A 65 17.71 -17.09 -11.52
N ARG A 66 18.89 -16.53 -11.81
CA ARG A 66 19.28 -15.23 -11.25
C ARG A 66 18.39 -14.09 -11.75
N SER A 67 18.09 -14.04 -13.05
CA SER A 67 17.27 -12.97 -13.63
C SER A 67 15.84 -13.02 -13.08
N THR A 68 15.22 -14.21 -13.02
CA THR A 68 13.89 -14.41 -12.42
C THR A 68 13.86 -14.00 -10.95
N ILE A 69 14.82 -14.45 -10.13
CA ILE A 69 14.90 -14.04 -8.71
C ILE A 69 15.04 -12.51 -8.58
N THR A 70 15.83 -11.86 -9.43
CA THR A 70 15.97 -10.39 -9.37
C THR A 70 14.69 -9.67 -9.75
N GLN A 71 13.97 -10.16 -10.77
CA GLN A 71 12.68 -9.59 -11.19
C GLN A 71 11.60 -9.80 -10.11
N ASP A 72 11.52 -10.98 -9.51
CA ASP A 72 10.58 -11.29 -8.43
C ASP A 72 10.84 -10.44 -7.18
N ARG A 73 12.12 -10.25 -6.82
CA ARG A 73 12.48 -9.35 -5.71
C ARG A 73 12.09 -7.91 -6.00
N LEU A 74 12.26 -7.46 -7.24
CA LEU A 74 11.95 -6.09 -7.64
C LEU A 74 10.44 -5.85 -7.68
N SER A 75 9.66 -6.79 -8.21
CA SER A 75 8.20 -6.74 -8.22
C SER A 75 7.63 -6.75 -6.79
N LEU A 76 8.17 -7.59 -5.90
CA LEU A 76 7.78 -7.63 -4.49
C LEU A 76 8.07 -6.30 -3.79
N ARG A 77 9.24 -5.69 -4.04
CA ARG A 77 9.60 -4.37 -3.49
C ARG A 77 8.65 -3.28 -3.98
N ARG A 78 8.31 -3.25 -5.27
CA ARG A 78 7.31 -2.31 -5.83
C ARG A 78 5.96 -2.47 -5.16
N ASN A 79 5.44 -3.70 -5.12
CA ASN A 79 4.13 -4.00 -4.53
C ASN A 79 4.05 -3.60 -3.05
N ASN A 80 5.10 -3.89 -2.29
CA ASN A 80 5.19 -3.49 -0.89
C ASN A 80 5.23 -1.96 -0.72
N ALA A 81 6.03 -1.27 -1.53
CA ALA A 81 6.11 0.19 -1.50
C ALA A 81 4.77 0.86 -1.84
N ILE A 82 4.10 0.41 -2.90
CA ILE A 82 2.76 0.88 -3.29
C ILE A 82 1.74 0.62 -2.18
N LYS A 83 1.74 -0.59 -1.60
CA LYS A 83 0.84 -0.94 -0.50
C LYS A 83 1.03 -0.03 0.72
N ILE A 84 2.29 0.24 1.10
CA ILE A 84 2.62 1.14 2.21
C ILE A 84 2.14 2.56 1.90
N ALA A 85 2.38 3.04 0.69
CA ALA A 85 1.99 4.38 0.28
C ALA A 85 0.47 4.57 0.22
N ASN A 86 -0.27 3.60 -0.32
CA ASN A 86 -1.73 3.62 -0.32
C ASN A 86 -2.31 3.61 1.11
N ASN A 87 -1.72 2.83 2.02
CA ASN A 87 -2.12 2.84 3.42
C ASN A 87 -1.84 4.18 4.10
N LEU A 88 -0.78 4.89 3.71
CA LEU A 88 -0.49 6.24 4.18
C LEU A 88 -1.59 7.22 3.74
N VAL A 89 -1.94 7.23 2.45
CA VAL A 89 -3.03 8.08 1.91
C VAL A 89 -4.35 7.81 2.63
N ALA A 90 -4.74 6.54 2.74
CA ALA A 90 -5.98 6.15 3.43
C ALA A 90 -6.01 6.59 4.91
N LYS A 91 -4.86 6.63 5.59
CA LYS A 91 -4.78 7.15 6.96
C LYS A 91 -4.93 8.67 7.03
N LEU A 92 -4.40 9.40 6.04
CA LEU A 92 -4.54 10.86 5.97
C LEU A 92 -6.00 11.24 5.69
N GLU A 93 -6.65 10.56 4.74
CA GLU A 93 -8.07 10.73 4.42
C GLU A 93 -8.96 10.48 5.64
N LYS A 94 -8.75 9.37 6.35
CA LYS A 94 -9.51 9.08 7.59
C LYS A 94 -9.34 10.15 8.66
N ARG A 95 -8.14 10.73 8.80
CA ARG A 95 -7.89 11.84 9.74
C ARG A 95 -8.64 13.09 9.31
N PHE A 96 -8.64 13.41 8.02
CA PHE A 96 -9.39 14.53 7.49
C PHE A 96 -10.90 14.36 7.71
N GLU A 97 -11.47 13.21 7.36
CA GLU A 97 -12.89 12.89 7.61
C GLU A 97 -13.26 13.06 9.09
N TYR A 98 -12.37 12.65 10.00
CA TYR A 98 -12.57 12.84 11.42
C TYR A 98 -12.60 14.33 11.81
N LEU A 99 -11.71 15.16 11.26
CA LEU A 99 -11.75 16.61 11.48
C LEU A 99 -13.04 17.24 10.93
N ILE A 100 -13.53 16.80 9.76
CA ILE A 100 -14.82 17.24 9.21
C ILE A 100 -15.96 16.90 10.18
N LYS A 101 -15.98 15.68 10.72
CA LYS A 101 -16.98 15.30 11.74
C LYS A 101 -16.91 16.18 12.98
N ILE A 102 -15.71 16.56 13.44
CA ILE A 102 -15.55 17.51 14.54
C ILE A 102 -16.09 18.88 14.16
N LYS A 103 -15.75 19.41 12.97
CA LYS A 103 -16.27 20.69 12.46
C LYS A 103 -17.79 20.72 12.51
N THR A 104 -18.46 19.69 11.99
CA THR A 104 -19.92 19.57 12.00
C THR A 104 -20.50 19.57 13.41
N ARG A 105 -19.85 18.85 14.35
CA ARG A 105 -20.27 18.83 15.76
C ARG A 105 -20.10 20.18 16.44
N LEU A 106 -19.01 20.90 16.15
CA LEU A 106 -18.78 22.25 16.67
C LEU A 106 -19.81 23.23 16.11
N GLN A 107 -20.14 23.14 14.82
CA GLN A 107 -21.19 23.95 14.21
C GLN A 107 -22.53 23.75 14.93
N ALA A 108 -22.98 22.51 15.07
CA ALA A 108 -24.23 22.20 15.78
C ALA A 108 -24.22 22.70 17.23
N ARG A 109 -23.05 22.69 17.89
CA ARG A 109 -22.92 23.21 19.25
C ARG A 109 -22.94 24.74 19.30
N ILE A 110 -22.37 25.42 18.33
CA ILE A 110 -22.47 26.88 18.19
C ILE A 110 -23.94 27.28 18.00
N ASP A 111 -24.66 26.57 17.13
CA ASP A 111 -26.07 26.85 16.83
C ASP A 111 -26.96 26.71 18.08
N THR A 112 -26.68 25.71 18.93
CA THR A 112 -27.42 25.52 20.21
C THR A 112 -27.05 26.56 21.27
N LEU A 113 -25.83 27.08 21.28
CA LEU A 113 -25.38 28.09 22.26
C LEU A 113 -25.74 29.52 21.87
N LYS A 114 -25.89 29.81 20.57
CA LYS A 114 -26.16 31.14 20.00
C LYS A 114 -27.31 31.92 20.67
N PRO A 115 -28.41 31.31 21.14
CA PRO A 115 -29.48 32.05 21.85
C PRO A 115 -29.06 32.57 23.23
N SER A 116 -27.99 32.04 23.82
CA SER A 116 -27.61 32.26 25.22
C SER A 116 -26.19 32.78 25.42
N ARG A 117 -25.33 32.71 24.41
CA ARG A 117 -23.92 33.10 24.46
C ARG A 117 -23.49 33.74 23.15
N ASP A 118 -22.55 34.67 23.24
CA ASP A 118 -21.95 35.27 22.05
C ASP A 118 -20.92 34.31 21.44
N THR A 119 -21.33 33.62 20.39
CA THR A 119 -20.51 32.64 19.66
C THR A 119 -19.93 33.20 18.35
N SER A 120 -20.01 34.51 18.12
CA SER A 120 -19.60 35.15 16.86
C SER A 120 -18.14 34.88 16.49
N GLU A 121 -17.20 35.06 17.43
CA GLU A 121 -15.78 34.79 17.22
C GLU A 121 -15.48 33.30 16.94
N ALA A 122 -16.16 32.41 17.69
CA ALA A 122 -16.02 30.97 17.49
C ALA A 122 -16.53 30.55 16.10
N GLN A 123 -17.64 31.13 15.65
CA GLN A 123 -18.19 30.90 14.31
C GLN A 123 -17.26 31.43 13.22
N ALA A 124 -16.71 32.64 13.39
CA ALA A 124 -15.76 33.21 12.44
C ALA A 124 -14.51 32.34 12.30
N LYS A 125 -13.98 31.82 13.41
CA LYS A 125 -12.84 30.89 13.40
C LYS A 125 -13.20 29.56 12.74
N LEU A 126 -14.40 29.02 12.99
CA LEU A 126 -14.85 27.79 12.34
C LEU A 126 -15.04 27.96 10.82
N ASN A 127 -15.44 29.15 10.38
CA ASN A 127 -15.58 29.51 8.96
C ASN A 127 -14.22 29.66 8.26
N SER A 128 -13.14 29.95 9.00
CA SER A 128 -11.77 29.96 8.45
C SER A 128 -11.20 28.55 8.23
N PHE A 129 -11.97 27.49 8.54
CA PHE A 129 -11.60 26.12 8.19
C PHE A 129 -11.71 25.94 6.67
N ASP A 130 -10.56 25.93 6.00
CA ASP A 130 -10.44 25.76 4.56
C ASP A 130 -9.78 24.42 4.19
N PRO A 131 -10.53 23.45 3.64
CA PRO A 131 -9.97 22.16 3.23
C PRO A 131 -9.22 22.22 1.89
N ALA A 132 -9.25 23.32 1.14
CA ALA A 132 -8.74 23.38 -0.23
C ALA A 132 -7.26 22.99 -0.29
N LYS A 133 -6.43 23.59 0.56
CA LYS A 133 -4.99 23.31 0.62
C LYS A 133 -4.70 21.82 0.88
N TYR A 134 -5.37 21.23 1.87
CA TYR A 134 -5.27 19.79 2.16
C TYR A 134 -5.63 18.94 0.94
N THR A 135 -6.73 19.26 0.24
CA THR A 135 -7.16 18.48 -0.93
C THR A 135 -6.18 18.59 -2.09
N THR A 136 -5.60 19.77 -2.32
CA THR A 136 -4.57 19.99 -3.32
C THR A 136 -3.31 19.19 -3.00
N ASP A 137 -2.79 19.31 -1.77
CA ASP A 137 -1.57 18.62 -1.35
C ASP A 137 -1.78 17.09 -1.33
N LEU A 138 -2.95 16.60 -0.92
CA LEU A 138 -3.29 15.18 -0.97
C LEU A 138 -3.29 14.65 -2.42
N ALA A 139 -3.83 15.41 -3.37
CA ALA A 139 -3.86 15.02 -4.77
C ALA A 139 -2.46 14.84 -5.39
N THR A 140 -1.44 15.53 -4.85
CA THR A 140 -0.04 15.37 -5.29
C THR A 140 0.57 14.01 -4.92
N LEU A 141 0.00 13.29 -3.95
CA LEU A 141 0.54 11.98 -3.54
C LEU A 141 0.28 10.90 -4.59
N ASN A 142 -0.88 10.91 -5.24
CA ASN A 142 -1.25 9.89 -6.24
C ASN A 142 -0.26 9.76 -7.42
N PRO A 143 0.18 10.84 -8.09
CA PRO A 143 1.18 10.72 -9.15
C PRO A 143 2.54 10.22 -8.64
N ILE A 144 2.94 10.60 -7.41
CA ILE A 144 4.17 10.09 -6.79
C ILE A 144 4.05 8.58 -6.56
N ILE A 145 2.91 8.10 -6.07
CA ILE A 145 2.66 6.66 -5.88
C ILE A 145 2.68 5.91 -7.20
N ALA A 146 2.06 6.47 -8.25
CA ALA A 146 2.10 5.88 -9.58
C ALA A 146 3.53 5.71 -10.10
N SER A 147 4.42 6.68 -9.82
CA SER A 147 5.83 6.61 -10.21
C SER A 147 6.63 5.48 -9.52
N ILE A 148 6.19 5.00 -8.34
CA ILE A 148 6.80 3.83 -7.67
C ILE A 148 6.63 2.57 -8.52
N GLY A 149 5.52 2.44 -9.24
CA GLY A 149 5.23 1.27 -10.09
C GLY A 149 6.13 1.19 -11.32
N THR A 150 6.59 2.33 -11.83
CA THR A 150 7.43 2.42 -13.04
C THR A 150 8.91 2.61 -12.74
N ALA A 151 9.28 3.03 -11.52
CA ALA A 151 10.67 3.26 -11.14
C ALA A 151 11.53 1.99 -11.19
N GLN A 152 12.76 2.12 -11.70
CA GLN A 152 13.79 1.08 -11.67
C GLN A 152 14.16 0.71 -10.23
N GLU A 153 14.28 1.74 -9.36
CA GLU A 153 14.49 1.59 -7.93
C GLU A 153 13.33 2.24 -7.15
N PRO A 154 12.38 1.46 -6.62
CA PRO A 154 11.21 2.00 -5.91
C PRO A 154 11.57 2.87 -4.70
N ASN A 155 12.71 2.58 -4.06
CA ASN A 155 13.19 3.29 -2.88
C ASN A 155 13.64 4.73 -3.17
N SER A 156 13.98 5.05 -4.43
CA SER A 156 14.38 6.41 -4.84
C SER A 156 13.23 7.41 -4.76
N VAL A 157 11.98 6.94 -4.87
CA VAL A 157 10.74 7.74 -4.83
C VAL A 157 10.23 7.94 -3.40
N VAL A 158 10.69 7.13 -2.44
CA VAL A 158 10.22 7.20 -1.04
C VAL A 158 10.52 8.55 -0.36
N PRO A 159 11.69 9.20 -0.56
CA PRO A 159 11.96 10.53 0.00
C PRO A 159 10.97 11.60 -0.47
N THR A 160 10.65 11.64 -1.76
CA THR A 160 9.70 12.63 -2.31
C THR A 160 8.29 12.38 -1.80
N LEU A 161 7.86 11.12 -1.71
CA LEU A 161 6.59 10.76 -1.07
C LEU A 161 6.54 11.20 0.40
N ARG A 162 7.65 11.05 1.13
CA ARG A 162 7.75 11.46 2.54
C ARG A 162 7.62 12.96 2.69
N GLU A 163 8.28 13.75 1.85
CA GLU A 163 8.19 15.21 1.87
C GLU A 163 6.77 15.69 1.56
N ALA A 164 6.17 15.18 0.48
CA ALA A 164 4.78 15.51 0.14
C ALA A 164 3.82 15.13 1.27
N SER A 165 4.01 13.96 1.91
CA SER A 165 3.18 13.56 3.05
C SER A 165 3.32 14.45 4.28
N LYS A 166 4.48 15.10 4.48
CA LYS A 166 4.69 16.06 5.57
C LYS A 166 3.87 17.34 5.35
N LEU A 167 3.72 17.78 4.10
CA LEU A 167 2.89 18.93 3.76
C LEU A 167 1.42 18.66 4.12
N VAL A 168 0.88 17.53 3.66
CA VAL A 168 -0.48 17.08 4.01
C VAL A 168 -0.68 16.95 5.53
N LEU A 169 0.32 16.43 6.25
CA LEU A 169 0.27 16.35 7.71
C LEU A 169 0.30 17.72 8.39
N THR A 170 0.97 18.71 7.80
CA THR A 170 0.98 20.08 8.29
C THR A 170 -0.39 20.71 8.10
N ASP A 171 -0.99 20.54 6.94
CA ASP A 171 -2.35 21.03 6.68
C ASP A 171 -3.38 20.42 7.65
N LEU A 172 -3.28 19.12 7.93
CA LEU A 172 -4.13 18.48 8.95
C LEU A 172 -3.95 19.08 10.34
N LYS A 173 -2.73 19.47 10.72
CA LYS A 173 -2.47 20.13 12.00
C LYS A 173 -3.07 21.53 12.03
N ASP A 174 -2.93 22.28 10.94
CA ASP A 174 -3.48 23.63 10.83
C ASP A 174 -5.01 23.60 10.90
N LEU A 175 -5.65 22.68 10.17
CA LEU A 175 -7.10 22.43 10.26
C LEU A 175 -7.53 22.05 11.69
N HIS A 176 -6.77 21.18 12.36
CA HIS A 176 -7.06 20.80 13.73
C HIS A 176 -6.92 22.00 14.69
N GLN A 177 -5.90 22.84 14.51
CA GLN A 177 -5.66 24.03 15.31
C GLN A 177 -6.83 25.01 15.21
N VAL A 178 -7.37 25.21 13.99
CA VAL A 178 -8.58 26.02 13.78
C VAL A 178 -9.76 25.52 14.62
N LEU A 179 -9.99 24.20 14.65
CA LEU A 179 -11.06 23.60 15.45
C LEU A 179 -10.83 23.75 16.96
N VAL A 180 -9.59 23.61 17.41
CA VAL A 180 -9.20 23.81 18.82
C VAL A 180 -9.41 25.25 19.24
N ASP A 181 -9.01 26.22 18.42
CA ASP A 181 -9.19 27.64 18.70
C ASP A 181 -10.67 28.03 18.73
N ALA A 182 -11.46 27.53 17.77
CA ALA A 182 -12.92 27.72 17.78
C ALA A 182 -13.55 27.16 19.08
N LEU A 183 -13.12 25.97 19.52
CA LEU A 183 -13.58 25.37 20.78
C LEU A 183 -13.21 26.25 21.99
N LYS A 184 -11.98 26.76 22.06
CA LYS A 184 -11.53 27.63 23.15
C LYS A 184 -12.35 28.92 23.22
N LEU A 185 -12.61 29.56 22.08
CA LEU A 185 -13.45 30.75 22.00
C LEU A 185 -14.88 30.47 22.46
N MET A 186 -15.45 29.34 22.01
CA MET A 186 -16.78 28.93 22.43
C MET A 186 -16.87 28.67 23.95
N VAL A 187 -15.84 28.13 24.59
CA VAL A 187 -15.83 27.94 26.06
C VAL A 187 -15.73 29.27 26.80
N LYS A 188 -14.94 30.21 26.29
CA LYS A 188 -14.73 31.55 26.88
C LYS A 188 -15.87 32.54 26.57
N SER A 189 -16.79 32.18 25.69
CA SER A 189 -17.89 33.05 25.26
C SER A 189 -18.73 33.54 26.46
N PRO A 190 -18.95 34.86 26.57
CA PRO A 190 -19.79 35.43 27.62
C PRO A 190 -21.25 35.06 27.39
N LYS A 191 -22.00 34.93 28.50
CA LYS A 191 -23.45 34.75 28.44
C LYS A 191 -24.09 36.04 27.94
N ILE A 192 -24.95 35.95 26.94
CA ILE A 192 -25.73 37.10 26.49
C ILE A 192 -26.73 37.39 27.61
N THR A 193 -26.52 38.51 28.30
CA THR A 193 -27.51 39.03 29.23
C THR A 193 -28.50 39.82 28.38
N PRO A 194 -29.81 39.52 28.42
CA PRO A 194 -30.76 40.29 27.63
C PRO A 194 -30.71 41.74 28.11
N THR A 195 -30.22 42.64 27.27
CA THR A 195 -30.38 44.08 27.48
C THR A 195 -31.87 44.36 27.45
N ILE A 196 -32.44 44.62 28.62
CA ILE A 196 -33.83 45.06 28.75
C ILE A 196 -33.88 46.46 28.14
N THR A 197 -34.29 46.55 26.87
CA THR A 197 -34.58 47.84 26.25
C THR A 197 -35.73 48.45 27.06
N PRO A 198 -35.58 49.64 27.69
CA PRO A 198 -36.66 50.24 28.43
C PRO A 198 -37.82 50.51 27.48
N THR A 199 -38.94 49.81 27.69
CA THR A 199 -40.19 50.07 26.99
C THR A 199 -40.63 51.50 27.31
N LEU A 200 -40.48 52.40 26.34
CA LEU A 200 -41.04 53.75 26.44
C LEU A 200 -42.55 53.63 26.63
N THR A 201 -43.01 53.97 27.83
CA THR A 201 -44.43 54.01 28.18
C THR A 201 -45.10 55.06 27.29
N PRO A 202 -46.18 54.75 26.55
CA PRO A 202 -46.87 55.75 25.75
C PRO A 202 -47.45 56.83 26.67
N THR A 203 -47.01 58.07 26.47
CA THR A 203 -47.56 59.25 27.15
C THR A 203 -49.03 59.43 26.76
N PRO A 204 -49.97 59.55 27.72
CA PRO A 204 -51.36 59.80 27.38
C PRO A 204 -51.53 61.19 26.75
N THR A 205 -52.15 61.22 25.58
CA THR A 205 -52.54 62.46 24.87
C THR A 205 -53.60 63.22 25.68
N PRO A 206 -53.43 64.51 25.98
CA PRO A 206 -54.46 65.28 26.67
C PRO A 206 -55.64 65.57 25.74
N THR A 207 -56.83 65.09 26.13
CA THR A 207 -58.10 65.44 25.49
C THR A 207 -58.46 66.88 25.87
N SER A 208 -58.55 67.76 24.87
CA SER A 208 -59.05 69.13 25.06
C SER A 208 -60.57 69.12 25.19
N THR A 209 -61.07 69.41 26.38
CA THR A 209 -62.50 69.65 26.63
C THR A 209 -62.86 71.05 26.16
N VAL A 210 -63.69 71.14 25.11
CA VAL A 210 -64.30 72.40 24.67
C VAL A 210 -65.57 72.62 25.48
N SER A 211 -65.58 73.68 26.29
CA SER A 211 -66.77 74.16 27.01
C SER A 211 -67.56 75.11 26.10
N LEU A 212 -68.86 74.84 25.95
CA LEU A 212 -69.86 75.72 25.33
C LEU A 212 -70.35 76.78 26.32
#